data_AF-A0A399HBB7-F1
#
_entry.id   AF-A0A399HBB7-F1
#
_cell.length_a   1.000
_cell.length_b   1.000
_cell.length_c   1.000
_cell.angle_alpha   90.00
_cell.angle_beta   90.00
_cell.angle_gamma   90.00
#
_symmetry.space_group_name_H-M   'P 1'
#
loop_
_entity.id
_entity.type
_entity.pdbx_description
1 polymer ?
#
loop_
_entity_poly.entity_id
_entity_poly.type
_entity_poly.pdbx_seq_one_letter_code
_entity_poly.pdbx_strand_id
1 'polypeptide(L)'
;MVSVAATLLVLMFSTDTDEVVERKAFFGSLVFETVKKKDGAMGVTTGVDNPVPIVLLFVVLTLVLAMIHVIYQGLKQRREQLLSQSGS
;
A
#
# COMPACT_ATOMS: atom_id res chain seq x y z
N MET A 1 6.69 0.62 -8.15
CA MET A 1 5.33 0.60 -8.74
C MET A 1 4.87 -0.79 -9.19
N VAL A 2 5.75 -1.65 -9.73
CA VAL A 2 5.39 -3.01 -10.21
C VAL A 2 4.80 -3.91 -9.11
N SER A 3 5.25 -3.78 -7.86
CA SER A 3 4.76 -4.60 -6.74
C SER A 3 3.27 -4.39 -6.43
N VAL A 4 2.76 -3.16 -6.52
CA VAL A 4 1.34 -2.87 -6.24
C VAL A 4 0.44 -3.46 -7.31
N ALA A 5 0.84 -3.35 -8.57
CA ALA A 5 0.10 -3.93 -9.70
C ALA A 5 0.06 -5.46 -9.62
N ALA A 6 1.17 -6.09 -9.22
CA ALA A 6 1.22 -7.54 -9.03
C ALA A 6 0.30 -8.01 -7.90
N THR A 7 0.28 -7.31 -6.76
CA THR A 7 -0.63 -7.63 -5.65
C THR A 7 -2.10 -7.49 -6.06
N LEU A 8 -2.41 -6.46 -6.86
CA LEU A 8 -3.78 -6.21 -7.34
C LEU A 8 -4.26 -7.30 -8.30
N LEU A 9 -3.38 -7.77 -9.20
CA LEU A 9 -3.69 -8.86 -10.14
C LEU A 9 -3.88 -10.20 -9.43
N VAL A 10 -3.05 -10.51 -8.43
CA VAL A 10 -3.16 -11.76 -7.64
C VAL A 10 -4.47 -11.78 -6.85
N LEU A 11 -4.87 -10.67 -6.24
CA LEU A 11 -6.15 -10.56 -5.53
C LEU A 11 -7.34 -10.77 -6.46
N MET A 12 -7.26 -10.23 -7.68
CA MET A 12 -8.35 -10.35 -8.67
C MET A 12 -8.53 -11.79 -9.15
N PHE A 13 -7.44 -12.54 -9.35
CA PHE A 13 -7.47 -13.92 -9.83
C PHE A 13 -7.61 -14.99 -8.74
N SER A 14 -7.42 -14.65 -7.46
CA SER A 14 -7.62 -15.57 -6.33
C SER A 14 -9.07 -15.62 -5.82
N THR A 15 -10.00 -14.97 -6.50
CA THR A 15 -11.41 -14.91 -6.10
C THR A 15 -12.19 -16.04 -6.77
N ASP A 16 -12.24 -17.20 -6.09
CA ASP A 16 -13.18 -18.27 -6.39
C ASP A 16 -14.63 -17.81 -6.13
N THR A 17 -15.56 -18.23 -6.99
CA THR A 17 -16.74 -17.46 -7.40
C THR A 17 -18.05 -17.67 -6.63
N ASP A 18 -18.13 -18.46 -5.56
CA ASP A 18 -19.46 -18.99 -5.16
C ASP A 18 -20.00 -18.71 -3.76
N GLU A 19 -19.36 -17.91 -2.92
CA GLU A 19 -19.96 -17.60 -1.60
C GLU A 19 -19.93 -16.11 -1.28
N VAL A 20 -20.96 -15.64 -0.59
CA VAL A 20 -20.97 -14.33 0.08
C VAL A 20 -19.92 -14.41 1.19
N VAL A 21 -18.66 -14.24 0.80
CA VAL A 21 -17.52 -14.32 1.70
C VAL A 21 -17.23 -12.91 2.19
N GLU A 22 -17.44 -12.69 3.49
CA GLU A 22 -16.82 -11.55 4.19
C GLU A 22 -15.30 -11.72 4.06
N ARG A 23 -14.67 -10.87 3.23
CA ARG A 23 -13.23 -10.95 2.99
C ARG A 23 -12.52 -9.88 3.80
N LYS A 24 -11.75 -10.34 4.79
CA LYS A 24 -10.85 -9.52 5.58
C LYS A 24 -9.51 -9.37 4.87
N ALA A 25 -9.11 -8.14 4.57
CA ALA A 25 -7.83 -7.80 3.97
C ALA A 25 -7.03 -6.90 4.91
N PHE A 26 -5.74 -6.74 4.61
CA PHE A 26 -4.86 -5.82 5.34
C PHE A 26 -4.84 -6.11 6.86
N PHE A 27 -4.58 -7.38 7.22
CA PHE A 27 -4.57 -7.87 8.61
C PHE A 27 -5.92 -7.71 9.35
N GLY A 28 -7.03 -7.84 8.64
CA GLY A 28 -8.37 -7.65 9.22
C GLY A 28 -8.75 -6.20 9.45
N SER A 29 -7.97 -5.26 8.92
CA SER A 29 -8.28 -3.84 8.98
C SER A 29 -9.37 -3.44 8.00
N LEU A 30 -9.35 -4.01 6.80
CA LEU A 30 -10.31 -3.74 5.74
C LEU A 30 -11.25 -4.93 5.61
N VAL A 31 -12.56 -4.66 5.70
CA VAL A 31 -13.60 -5.65 5.45
C VAL A 31 -14.28 -5.32 4.12
N PHE A 32 -14.31 -6.32 3.24
CA PHE A 32 -15.03 -6.28 1.99
C PHE A 32 -16.24 -7.21 2.12
N GLU A 33 -17.43 -6.60 2.14
CA GLU A 33 -18.68 -7.34 2.13
C GLU A 33 -19.28 -7.25 0.72
N THR A 34 -19.47 -8.41 0.09
CA THR A 34 -20.06 -8.49 -1.25
C THR A 34 -21.53 -8.84 -1.11
N VAL A 35 -22.40 -7.83 -1.15
CA VAL A 35 -23.84 -8.00 -1.01
C VAL A 35 -24.46 -8.13 -2.39
N LYS A 36 -25.17 -9.23 -2.65
CA LYS A 36 -25.95 -9.39 -3.89
C LYS A 36 -27.18 -8.48 -3.82
N LYS A 37 -27.20 -7.45 -4.66
CA LYS A 37 -28.28 -6.46 -4.71
C LYS A 37 -29.48 -7.06 -5.47
N LYS A 38 -30.71 -6.62 -5.13
CA LYS A 38 -31.99 -7.23 -5.61
C LYS A 38 -32.17 -7.22 -7.13
N ASP A 39 -31.41 -6.38 -7.80
CA ASP A 39 -31.30 -6.13 -9.23
C ASP A 39 -30.27 -7.04 -9.94
N GLY A 40 -29.70 -8.03 -9.24
CA GLY A 40 -28.69 -8.94 -9.79
C GLY A 40 -27.28 -8.34 -9.86
N ALA A 41 -27.14 -7.06 -9.50
CA ALA A 41 -25.84 -6.39 -9.38
C ALA A 41 -25.10 -6.85 -8.11
N MET A 42 -23.79 -7.05 -8.20
CA MET A 42 -22.94 -7.24 -7.03
C MET A 42 -22.58 -5.86 -6.46
N GLY A 43 -23.02 -5.58 -5.23
CA GLY A 43 -22.60 -4.40 -4.47
C GLY A 43 -21.42 -4.78 -3.59
N VAL A 44 -20.31 -4.06 -3.70
CA VAL A 44 -19.16 -4.21 -2.80
C VAL A 44 -19.19 -3.06 -1.81
N THR A 45 -19.36 -3.35 -0.53
CA THR A 45 -19.25 -2.37 0.56
C THR A 45 -17.92 -2.55 1.27
N THR A 46 -17.18 -1.45 1.43
CA THR A 46 -15.87 -1.43 2.07
C THR A 46 -15.97 -0.76 3.43
N GLY A 47 -15.53 -1.46 4.49
CA GLY A 47 -15.50 -0.96 5.86
C GLY A 47 -14.11 -1.07 6.46
N VAL A 48 -13.84 -0.24 7.47
CA VAL A 48 -12.63 -0.36 8.31
C VAL A 48 -13.06 -0.97 9.65
N ASP A 49 -12.69 -2.23 9.89
CA ASP A 49 -13.02 -2.97 11.12
C ASP A 49 -12.01 -2.68 12.24
N ASN A 50 -10.72 -2.60 11.88
CA ASN A 50 -9.66 -2.22 12.82
C ASN A 50 -8.70 -1.21 12.17
N PRO A 51 -8.67 0.07 12.57
CA PRO A 51 -7.80 1.07 11.95
C PRO A 51 -6.31 0.90 12.32
N VAL A 52 -5.97 0.12 13.36
CA VAL A 52 -4.60 0.03 13.90
C VAL A 52 -3.57 -0.44 12.86
N PRO A 53 -3.80 -1.50 12.06
CA PRO A 53 -2.83 -1.94 11.05
C PRO A 53 -2.59 -0.89 9.95
N ILE A 54 -3.61 -0.12 9.57
CA ILE A 54 -3.48 0.97 8.57
C ILE A 54 -2.60 2.09 9.14
N VAL A 55 -2.86 2.53 10.37
CA VAL A 55 -2.06 3.57 11.01
C VAL A 55 -0.61 3.12 11.16
N LEU A 56 -0.39 1.87 11.57
CA LEU A 56 0.95 1.32 11.72
C LEU A 56 1.70 1.26 10.39
N LEU A 57 1.06 0.79 9.30
CA LEU A 57 1.66 0.85 7.97
C LEU A 57 2.04 2.29 7.61
N PHE A 58 1.15 3.25 7.84
CA PHE A 58 1.39 4.64 7.50
C PHE A 58 2.59 5.22 8.25
N VAL A 59 2.72 4.92 9.54
CA VAL A 59 3.88 5.31 10.35
C VAL A 59 5.16 4.70 9.81
N VAL A 60 5.17 3.39 9.54
CA VAL A 60 6.34 2.69 8.98
C VAL A 60 6.74 3.30 7.64
N LEU A 61 5.77 3.53 6.75
CA LEU A 61 6.02 4.10 5.42
C LEU A 61 6.60 5.52 5.52
N THR A 62 6.06 6.33 6.44
CA THR A 62 6.55 7.69 6.71
C THR A 62 8.01 7.67 7.19
N LEU A 63 8.34 6.78 8.13
CA LEU A 63 9.71 6.62 8.63
C LEU A 63 10.69 6.20 7.52
N VAL A 64 10.29 5.25 6.68
CA VAL A 64 11.12 4.80 5.54
C VAL A 64 11.35 5.94 4.56
N LEU A 65 10.31 6.71 4.21
CA LEU A 65 10.45 7.85 3.29
C LEU A 65 11.32 8.97 3.89
N ALA A 66 11.19 9.23 5.19
CA ALA A 66 12.03 10.19 5.88
C ALA A 66 13.51 9.76 5.86
N MET A 67 13.77 8.48 6.14
CA MET A 67 15.13 7.91 6.10
C MET A 67 15.74 8.02 4.70
N ILE A 68 14.98 7.69 3.65
CA ILE A 68 15.43 7.83 2.26
C ILE A 68 15.78 9.29 1.95
N HIS A 69 14.96 10.26 2.38
CA HIS A 69 15.24 11.68 2.20
C HIS A 69 16.55 12.12 2.85
N VAL A 70 16.77 11.72 4.10
CA VAL A 70 18.01 12.04 4.85
C VAL A 70 19.23 11.48 4.12
N ILE A 71 19.16 10.22 3.69
CA ILE A 71 20.26 9.58 2.94
C ILE A 71 20.50 10.32 1.62
N TYR A 72 19.45 10.61 0.88
CA TYR A 72 19.55 11.30 -0.41
C TYR A 72 20.16 12.69 -0.27
N GLN A 73 19.76 13.46 0.74
CA GLN A 73 20.36 14.76 1.03
C GLN A 73 21.85 14.64 1.36
N GLY A 74 22.23 13.66 2.18
CA GLY A 74 23.64 13.40 2.49
C GLY A 74 24.46 13.02 1.26
N LEU A 75 23.91 12.18 0.37
CA LEU A 75 24.58 11.83 -0.89
C LEU A 75 24.71 13.04 -1.82
N LYS A 76 23.66 13.88 -1.90
CA LYS A 76 23.69 15.09 -2.73
C LYS A 76 24.77 16.05 -2.26
N GLN A 77 24.87 16.30 -0.95
CA GLN A 77 25.91 17.15 -0.36
C GLN A 77 27.32 16.61 -0.65
N ARG A 78 27.54 15.30 -0.48
CA ARG A 78 28.84 14.69 -0.80
C ARG A 78 29.19 14.81 -2.28
N ARG A 79 28.22 14.65 -3.17
CA ARG A 79 28.42 14.82 -4.62
C ARG A 79 28.85 16.26 -4.95
N GLU A 80 28.20 17.26 -4.36
CA GLU A 80 28.56 18.67 -4.55
C GLU A 80 29.97 18.98 -4.05
N GLN A 81 30.37 18.43 -2.90
CA GLN A 81 31.73 18.56 -2.37
C GLN A 81 32.78 17.97 -3.31
N LEU A 82 32.55 16.77 -3.85
CA LEU A 82 33.48 16.12 -4.78
C LEU A 82 33.61 16.88 -6.11
N LEU A 83 32.51 17.39 -6.65
CA LEU A 83 32.52 18.20 -7.86
C LEU A 83 33.26 19.54 -7.65
N SER A 84 33.15 20.14 -6.46
CA SER A 84 33.89 21.36 -6.12
C SER A 84 35.40 21.14 -5.97
N GLN A 85 35.83 19.94 -5.54
CA GLN A 85 37.24 19.60 -5.38
C GLN A 85 37.91 19.16 -6.70
N SER A 86 37.18 18.53 -7.61
CA SER A 86 37.72 18.11 -8.92
C SER A 86 37.73 19.22 -9.98
N GLY A 87 37.19 20.40 -9.67
CA GLY A 87 37.13 21.57 -10.58
C GLY A 87 38.19 22.65 -10.31
N SER A 88 39.13 22.41 -9.38
CA SER A 88 40.31 23.26 -9.11
C SER A 88 41.58 22.59 -9.61
#